data_AF-A0A7M7PJ92-F1
#
_entry.id   AF-A0A7M7PJ92-F1
#
_cell.length_a   1.000
_cell.length_b   1.000
_cell.length_c   1.000
_cell.angle_alpha   90.00
_cell.angle_beta   90.00
_cell.angle_gamma   90.00
#
_symmetry.space_group_name_H-M   'P 1'
#
loop_
_entity.id
_entity.type
_entity.pdbx_description
1 polymer ?
#
loop_
_entity_poly.entity_id
_entity_poly.type
_entity_poly.pdbx_seq_one_letter_code
_entity_poly.pdbx_strand_id
1 'polypeptide(L)'
;MEARRVSKFTSSGGLFTKTVNVNETGVMISMTDRYSPDVSDNVITWMKDGSEVLTSFGGQTQINFPNPIQTADQGIYEIYYKNERDQNRGGLYRLIVRECPAGKWGPPECYGICDNCYNGGVCGDKSGLCICPNNFKGTNCLDKTMAEIDLD
;
A
#
# COMPACT_ATOMS: atom_id res chain seq x y z
N MET A 1 -16.25 -4.39 30.57
CA MET A 1 -15.37 -5.30 29.78
C MET A 1 -15.23 -4.66 28.42
N GLU A 2 -14.13 -3.96 28.16
CA GLU A 2 -13.95 -3.22 26.92
C GLU A 2 -13.59 -4.21 25.82
N ALA A 3 -14.53 -4.48 24.91
CA ALA A 3 -14.24 -5.31 23.74
C ALA A 3 -13.17 -4.59 22.93
N ARG A 4 -11.93 -5.10 22.98
CA ARG A 4 -10.82 -4.62 22.17
C ARG A 4 -11.29 -4.62 20.71
N ARG A 5 -11.37 -3.45 20.07
CA ARG A 5 -11.71 -3.32 18.65
C ARG A 5 -10.54 -3.84 17.82
N VAL A 6 -10.37 -5.16 17.80
CA VAL A 6 -9.34 -5.81 17.03
C VAL A 6 -9.80 -5.91 15.58
N SER A 7 -8.91 -5.54 14.66
CA SER A 7 -9.15 -5.71 13.23
C SER A 7 -9.41 -7.18 12.89
N LYS A 8 -10.40 -7.42 12.04
CA LYS A 8 -10.71 -8.71 11.43
C LYS A 8 -9.82 -9.02 10.24
N PHE A 9 -9.10 -8.04 9.70
CA PHE A 9 -8.22 -8.20 8.54
C PHE A 9 -6.87 -7.54 8.77
N THR A 10 -5.78 -8.24 8.47
CA THR A 10 -4.41 -7.71 8.55
C THR A 10 -3.68 -7.93 7.24
N SER A 11 -2.79 -7.03 6.84
CA SER A 11 -1.97 -7.21 5.63
C SER A 11 -1.21 -8.53 5.64
N SER A 12 -1.34 -9.33 4.58
CA SER A 12 -0.72 -10.67 4.49
C SER A 12 0.81 -10.62 4.54
N GLY A 13 1.43 -9.54 4.04
CA GLY A 13 2.89 -9.33 4.06
C GLY A 13 3.39 -8.44 5.20
N GLY A 14 2.55 -8.11 6.20
CA GLY A 14 2.89 -7.17 7.27
C GLY A 14 3.01 -5.69 6.84
N LEU A 15 2.94 -5.40 5.54
CA LEU A 15 2.97 -4.06 4.98
C LEU A 15 1.55 -3.58 4.64
N PHE A 16 1.19 -2.41 5.14
CA PHE A 16 -0.09 -1.73 4.87
C PHE A 16 0.00 -0.74 3.69
N THR A 17 1.15 -0.65 3.04
CA THR A 17 1.36 0.16 1.83
C THR A 17 2.09 -0.63 0.77
N LYS A 18 1.75 -0.41 -0.50
CA LYS A 18 2.53 -0.89 -1.65
C LYS A 18 2.76 0.27 -2.61
N THR A 19 4.02 0.50 -2.96
CA THR A 19 4.41 1.47 -3.98
C THR A 19 4.69 0.72 -5.28
N VAL A 20 4.01 1.11 -6.35
CA VAL A 20 4.14 0.57 -7.70
C VAL A 20 4.35 1.70 -8.70
N ASN A 21 4.66 1.34 -9.94
CA ASN A 21 4.85 2.29 -11.03
C ASN A 21 3.63 2.27 -11.97
N VAL A 22 3.36 3.38 -12.66
CA VAL A 22 2.40 3.36 -13.76
C VAL A 22 2.81 2.30 -14.80
N ASN A 23 1.82 1.61 -15.35
CA ASN A 23 1.93 0.48 -16.28
C ASN A 23 2.55 -0.81 -15.69
N GLU A 24 2.78 -0.87 -14.37
CA GLU A 24 3.19 -2.12 -13.72
C GLU A 24 2.05 -3.16 -13.80
N THR A 25 2.41 -4.42 -14.09
CA THR A 25 1.47 -5.52 -14.27
C THR A 25 1.60 -6.55 -13.14
N GLY A 26 0.58 -7.39 -12.95
CA GLY A 26 0.61 -8.42 -11.89
C GLY A 26 0.57 -7.83 -10.48
N VAL A 27 0.11 -6.59 -10.34
CA VAL A 27 -0.05 -5.94 -9.03
C VAL A 27 -1.21 -6.60 -8.30
N MET A 28 -0.95 -6.95 -7.05
CA MET A 28 -1.92 -7.51 -6.12
C MET A 28 -1.76 -6.82 -4.75
N ILE A 29 -2.89 -6.58 -4.09
CA ILE A 29 -2.96 -6.32 -2.65
C ILE A 29 -3.69 -7.49 -1.96
N SER A 30 -3.20 -7.90 -0.79
CA SER A 30 -3.68 -9.10 -0.09
C SER A 30 -3.76 -8.87 1.41
N MET A 31 -4.88 -9.31 1.97
CA MET A 31 -5.19 -9.27 3.39
C MET A 31 -5.44 -10.70 3.90
N THR A 32 -5.19 -10.91 5.18
CA THR A 32 -5.45 -12.13 5.91
C THR A 32 -6.63 -11.89 6.83
N ASP A 33 -7.65 -12.72 6.74
CA ASP A 33 -8.75 -12.75 7.69
C ASP A 33 -8.30 -13.39 9.02
N ARG A 34 -8.62 -12.73 10.12
CA ARG A 34 -8.22 -13.12 11.47
C ARG A 34 -9.38 -13.63 12.31
N TYR A 35 -10.57 -13.09 12.06
CA TYR A 35 -11.77 -13.38 12.81
C TYR A 35 -12.95 -13.43 11.85
N SER A 36 -13.82 -14.42 12.05
CA SER A 36 -15.08 -14.58 11.32
C SER A 36 -16.02 -13.37 11.49
N PRO A 37 -17.01 -13.20 10.60
CA PRO A 37 -18.05 -12.20 10.80
C PRO A 37 -18.86 -12.48 12.08
N ASP A 38 -19.44 -11.42 12.66
CA ASP A 38 -20.26 -11.52 13.87
C ASP A 38 -21.63 -12.17 13.57
N VAL A 39 -22.08 -12.08 12.31
CA VAL A 39 -23.33 -12.70 11.81
C VAL A 39 -22.99 -13.63 10.65
N SER A 40 -23.63 -14.79 10.60
CA SER A 40 -23.55 -15.70 9.45
C SER A 40 -24.02 -15.00 8.16
N ASP A 41 -23.46 -15.38 7.02
CA ASP A 41 -23.77 -14.85 5.67
C ASP A 41 -23.22 -13.44 5.35
N ASN A 42 -22.34 -12.90 6.19
CA ASN A 42 -21.69 -11.62 5.88
C ASN A 42 -20.60 -11.80 4.80
N VAL A 43 -20.61 -10.93 3.79
CA VAL A 43 -19.72 -11.02 2.62
C VAL A 43 -18.55 -10.06 2.78
N ILE A 44 -17.33 -10.55 2.51
CA ILE A 44 -16.13 -9.70 2.42
C ILE A 44 -16.34 -8.67 1.32
N THR A 45 -16.14 -7.41 1.64
CA THR A 45 -16.35 -6.28 0.75
C THR A 45 -15.11 -5.41 0.74
N TRP A 46 -14.75 -4.93 -0.46
CA TRP A 46 -13.70 -3.94 -0.65
C TRP A 46 -14.30 -2.58 -1.01
N MET A 47 -13.72 -1.52 -0.47
CA MET A 47 -14.06 -0.15 -0.81
C MET A 47 -12.80 0.68 -1.07
N LYS A 48 -12.80 1.46 -2.15
CA LYS A 48 -11.75 2.42 -2.48
C LYS A 48 -12.14 3.82 -2.05
N ASP A 49 -11.21 4.50 -1.39
CA ASP A 49 -11.28 5.91 -0.98
C ASP A 49 -12.55 6.29 -0.19
N GLY A 50 -13.15 5.32 0.50
CA GLY A 50 -14.32 5.52 1.36
C GLY A 50 -15.66 5.65 0.65
N SER A 51 -15.71 5.61 -0.69
CA SER A 51 -16.95 5.81 -1.47
C SER A 51 -17.22 4.77 -2.56
N GLU A 52 -16.19 4.14 -3.12
CA GLU A 52 -16.35 3.22 -4.26
C GLU A 52 -16.34 1.75 -3.79
N VAL A 53 -17.48 1.08 -3.83
CA VAL A 53 -17.56 -0.36 -3.51
C VAL A 53 -17.10 -1.19 -4.70
N LEU A 54 -16.07 -2.02 -4.52
CA LEU A 54 -15.48 -2.84 -5.58
C LEU A 54 -16.15 -4.23 -5.62
N THR A 55 -17.34 -4.30 -6.22
CA THR A 55 -18.18 -5.51 -6.22
C THR A 55 -17.55 -6.71 -6.90
N SER A 56 -16.66 -6.51 -7.88
CA SER A 56 -15.91 -7.57 -8.56
C SER A 56 -14.99 -8.38 -7.64
N PHE A 57 -14.64 -7.87 -6.46
CA PHE A 57 -13.80 -8.53 -5.47
C PHE A 57 -14.58 -9.00 -4.24
N GLY A 58 -15.91 -9.04 -4.31
CA GLY A 58 -16.75 -9.55 -3.23
C GLY A 58 -16.38 -10.98 -2.84
N GLY A 59 -16.29 -11.25 -1.53
CA GLY A 59 -15.89 -12.55 -0.98
C GLY A 59 -14.39 -12.86 -1.04
N GLN A 60 -13.57 -11.99 -1.64
CA GLN A 60 -12.14 -12.23 -1.82
C GLN A 60 -11.32 -11.42 -0.81
N THR A 61 -10.26 -12.04 -0.26
CA THR A 61 -9.28 -11.35 0.62
C THR A 61 -8.15 -10.67 -0.16
N GLN A 62 -8.20 -10.72 -1.49
CA GLN A 62 -7.16 -10.21 -2.37
C GLN A 62 -7.80 -9.45 -3.53
N ILE A 63 -7.13 -8.40 -3.99
CA ILE A 63 -7.44 -7.69 -5.22
C ILE A 63 -6.27 -7.94 -6.17
N ASN A 64 -6.54 -8.63 -7.28
CA ASN A 64 -5.62 -8.76 -8.40
C ASN A 64 -6.02 -7.72 -9.45
N PHE A 65 -5.12 -6.78 -9.75
CA PHE A 65 -5.36 -5.77 -10.77
C PHE A 65 -5.19 -6.41 -12.15
N PRO A 66 -6.27 -6.51 -12.97
CA PRO A 66 -6.22 -7.27 -14.22
C PRO A 66 -5.51 -6.51 -15.34
N ASN A 67 -5.46 -5.17 -15.24
CA ASN A 67 -4.86 -4.28 -16.22
C ASN A 67 -3.58 -3.65 -15.65
N PRO A 68 -2.67 -3.15 -16.51
CA PRO A 68 -1.53 -2.36 -16.06
C PRO A 68 -1.98 -1.18 -15.19
N ILE A 69 -1.37 -1.01 -14.02
CA ILE A 69 -1.74 0.00 -13.03
C ILE A 69 -1.69 1.40 -13.60
N GLN A 70 -2.72 2.20 -13.35
CA GLN A 70 -2.79 3.62 -13.67
C GLN A 70 -2.80 4.47 -12.40
N THR A 71 -2.52 5.77 -12.54
CA THR A 71 -2.54 6.70 -11.39
C THR A 71 -3.91 6.79 -10.72
N ALA A 72 -4.99 6.49 -11.43
CA ALA A 72 -6.34 6.42 -10.87
C ALA A 72 -6.55 5.23 -9.91
N ASP A 73 -5.74 4.17 -10.03
CA ASP A 73 -5.80 3.02 -9.13
C ASP A 73 -5.16 3.32 -7.77
N GLN A 74 -4.41 4.42 -7.63
CA GLN A 74 -3.89 4.81 -6.32
C GLN A 74 -5.05 5.10 -5.35
N GLY A 75 -4.85 4.83 -4.06
CA GLY A 75 -5.86 5.11 -3.05
C GLY A 75 -5.73 4.28 -1.80
N ILE A 76 -6.71 4.44 -0.91
CA ILE A 76 -6.90 3.62 0.28
C ILE A 76 -7.97 2.57 -0.02
N TYR A 77 -7.59 1.31 0.13
CA TYR A 77 -8.44 0.14 0.00
C TYR A 77 -8.82 -0.37 1.38
N GLU A 78 -10.11 -0.28 1.70
CA GLU A 78 -10.72 -0.79 2.92
C GLU A 78 -11.33 -2.18 2.65
N ILE A 79 -11.00 -3.17 3.49
CA ILE A 79 -11.64 -4.49 3.50
C ILE A 79 -12.46 -4.65 4.78
N TYR A 80 -13.71 -5.08 4.66
CA TYR A 80 -14.60 -5.29 5.80
C TYR A 80 -15.68 -6.32 5.47
N TYR A 81 -16.35 -6.85 6.49
CA TYR A 81 -17.57 -7.62 6.26
C TYR A 81 -18.75 -6.66 6.08
N LYS A 82 -19.52 -6.79 5.00
CA LYS A 82 -20.54 -5.84 4.51
C LYS A 82 -21.38 -5.16 5.60
N ASN A 83 -21.90 -5.93 6.56
CA ASN A 83 -22.81 -5.44 7.62
C ASN A 83 -22.10 -4.98 8.90
N GLU A 84 -20.77 -4.84 8.89
CA GLU A 84 -19.94 -4.55 10.07
C GLU A 84 -18.95 -3.40 9.84
N ARG A 85 -19.12 -2.62 8.76
CA ARG A 85 -18.23 -1.50 8.43
C ARG A 85 -18.15 -0.47 9.56
N ASP A 86 -19.30 -0.15 10.15
CA ASP A 86 -19.48 0.82 11.24
C ASP A 86 -18.76 0.43 12.54
N GLN A 87 -18.43 -0.86 12.69
CA GLN A 87 -17.63 -1.34 13.83
C GLN A 87 -16.16 -0.90 13.76
N ASN A 88 -15.68 -0.42 12.61
CA ASN A 88 -14.28 -0.02 12.39
C ASN A 88 -13.27 -1.14 12.72
N ARG A 89 -13.65 -2.40 12.41
CA ARG A 89 -12.79 -3.59 12.57
C ARG A 89 -12.33 -4.13 11.21
N GLY A 90 -12.45 -3.35 10.15
CA GLY A 90 -11.92 -3.67 8.83
C GLY A 90 -10.39 -3.55 8.78
N GLY A 91 -9.83 -3.89 7.63
CA GLY A 91 -8.41 -3.66 7.30
C GLY A 91 -8.25 -2.53 6.30
N LEU A 92 -7.11 -1.85 6.33
CA LEU A 92 -6.76 -0.78 5.40
C LEU A 92 -5.47 -1.14 4.66
N TYR A 93 -5.41 -0.79 3.39
CA TYR A 93 -4.24 -0.96 2.53
C TYR A 93 -4.08 0.24 1.61
N ARG A 94 -2.91 0.87 1.55
CA ARG A 94 -2.64 2.01 0.67
C ARG A 94 -1.85 1.59 -0.56
N LEU A 95 -2.43 1.77 -1.74
CA LEU A 95 -1.71 1.65 -3.01
C LEU A 95 -1.19 3.02 -3.43
N ILE A 96 0.11 3.14 -3.65
CA ILE A 96 0.78 4.35 -4.11
C ILE A 96 1.28 4.06 -5.52
N VAL A 97 0.89 4.89 -6.49
CA VAL A 97 1.31 4.74 -7.89
C VAL A 97 2.22 5.90 -8.27
N ARG A 98 3.47 5.58 -8.61
CA ARG A 98 4.42 6.56 -9.19
C ARG A 98 3.95 6.92 -10.60
N GLU A 99 3.97 8.22 -10.92
CA GLU A 99 3.48 8.72 -12.22
C GLU A 99 4.40 8.38 -13.40
N CYS A 100 5.59 7.85 -13.12
CA CYS A 100 6.52 7.38 -14.13
C CYS A 100 6.76 5.86 -14.04
N PRO A 101 7.06 5.20 -15.18
CA PRO A 101 7.49 3.82 -15.19
C PRO A 101 8.72 3.58 -14.30
N ALA A 102 8.98 2.31 -13.96
CA ALA A 102 10.13 1.92 -13.17
C ALA A 102 11.44 2.49 -13.76
N GLY A 103 12.28 3.06 -12.88
CA GLY A 103 13.55 3.68 -13.28
C GLY A 103 13.45 5.05 -13.96
N LYS A 104 12.26 5.65 -14.04
CA LYS A 104 12.05 6.98 -14.65
C LYS A 104 11.49 8.01 -13.65
N TRP A 105 11.69 9.29 -13.98
CA TRP A 105 11.14 10.45 -13.27
C TRP A 105 10.91 11.63 -14.23
N GLY A 106 10.20 12.65 -13.76
CA GLY A 106 9.87 13.87 -14.50
C GLY A 106 8.60 13.75 -15.33
N PRO A 107 7.43 13.49 -14.72
CA PRO A 107 6.16 13.45 -15.46
C PRO A 107 5.81 14.82 -16.06
N PRO A 108 4.99 14.87 -17.13
CA PRO A 108 4.31 13.71 -17.74
C PRO A 108 5.20 12.88 -18.70
N GLU A 109 6.33 13.41 -19.18
CA GLU A 109 7.13 12.75 -20.22
C GLU A 109 8.05 11.64 -19.68
N CYS A 110 8.45 11.71 -18.41
CA CYS A 110 9.29 10.72 -17.75
C CYS A 110 10.65 10.49 -18.43
N TYR A 111 11.26 11.56 -18.97
CA TYR A 111 12.57 11.49 -19.63
C TYR A 111 13.74 11.33 -18.64
N GLY A 112 13.54 11.75 -17.39
CA GLY A 112 14.52 11.59 -16.33
C GLY A 112 14.78 10.11 -16.04
N ILE A 113 16.06 9.76 -15.85
CA ILE A 113 16.49 8.42 -15.42
C ILE A 113 16.76 8.48 -13.93
N CYS A 114 16.19 7.54 -13.18
CA CYS A 114 16.49 7.40 -11.76
C CYS A 114 17.90 6.85 -11.57
N ASP A 115 18.65 7.48 -10.67
CA ASP A 115 19.82 6.84 -10.08
C ASP A 115 19.41 5.67 -9.17
N ASN A 116 20.37 4.82 -8.83
CA ASN A 116 20.13 3.70 -7.93
C ASN A 116 19.86 4.21 -6.51
N CYS A 117 18.71 3.84 -5.95
CA CYS A 117 18.40 4.03 -4.53
C CYS A 117 18.65 2.72 -3.78
N TYR A 118 19.62 2.71 -2.88
CA TYR A 118 20.02 1.54 -2.11
C TYR A 118 19.19 1.36 -0.84
N ASN A 119 19.35 0.22 -0.18
CA ASN A 119 18.75 -0.10 1.13
C ASN A 119 17.22 0.01 1.20
N GLY A 120 16.54 -0.18 0.06
CA GLY A 120 15.08 -0.06 -0.03
C GLY A 120 14.58 1.37 -0.28
N GLY A 121 15.47 2.30 -0.63
CA GLY A 121 15.08 3.64 -1.09
C GLY A 121 14.27 3.60 -2.38
N VAL A 122 13.41 4.60 -2.56
CA VAL A 122 12.55 4.74 -3.74
C VAL A 122 12.88 6.04 -4.45
N CYS A 123 13.12 5.98 -5.76
CA CYS A 123 13.30 7.17 -6.57
C CYS A 123 12.01 8.00 -6.61
N GLY A 124 12.08 9.28 -6.25
CA GLY A 124 10.98 10.22 -6.40
C GLY A 124 10.64 10.40 -7.88
N ASP A 125 9.38 10.16 -8.26
CA ASP A 125 8.92 10.31 -9.64
C ASP A 125 8.94 11.76 -10.12
N LYS A 126 8.84 12.76 -9.23
CA LYS A 126 8.91 14.18 -9.60
C LYS A 126 10.33 14.72 -9.81
N SER A 127 11.26 14.35 -8.94
CA SER A 127 12.59 14.97 -8.88
C SER A 127 13.75 14.04 -9.22
N GLY A 128 13.52 12.72 -9.29
CA GLY A 128 14.57 11.72 -9.43
C GLY A 128 15.37 11.45 -8.16
N LEU A 129 15.15 12.22 -7.08
CA LEU A 129 15.87 12.07 -5.81
C LEU A 129 15.41 10.83 -5.05
N CYS A 130 16.33 10.11 -4.41
CA CYS A 130 15.98 8.97 -3.58
C CYS A 130 15.31 9.41 -2.27
N ILE A 131 14.15 8.82 -1.98
CA ILE A 131 13.49 8.87 -0.69
C ILE A 131 14.03 7.70 0.13
N CYS A 132 14.82 8.01 1.16
CA CYS A 132 15.48 7.00 1.98
C CYS A 132 14.57 6.47 3.08
N PRO A 133 14.62 5.16 3.36
CA PRO A 133 13.96 4.61 4.54
C PRO A 133 14.65 5.09 5.82
N ASN A 134 13.97 4.89 6.94
CA ASN A 134 14.53 5.19 8.26
C ASN A 134 15.90 4.54 8.43
N ASN A 135 16.79 5.25 9.11
CA ASN A 135 18.18 4.90 9.34
C ASN A 135 19.15 4.99 8.14
N PHE A 136 18.68 5.46 6.98
CA PHE A 136 19.54 5.68 5.80
C PHE A 136 19.43 7.12 5.28
N LYS A 137 20.52 7.62 4.69
CA LYS A 137 20.64 8.97 4.15
C LYS A 137 21.58 9.02 2.94
N GLY A 138 21.84 10.23 2.46
CA GLY A 138 22.64 10.49 1.27
C GLY A 138 21.77 10.49 0.01
N THR A 139 22.35 10.91 -1.10
CA THR A 139 21.63 11.06 -2.38
C THR A 139 21.09 9.75 -2.94
N ASN A 140 21.69 8.62 -2.56
CA ASN A 140 21.35 7.28 -3.02
C ASN A 140 20.98 6.31 -1.87
N CYS A 141 20.80 6.81 -0.65
CA CYS A 141 20.44 6.00 0.53
C CYS A 141 21.47 4.95 0.95
N LEU A 142 22.73 5.08 0.56
CA LEU A 142 23.78 4.14 0.92
C LEU A 142 24.23 4.29 2.39
N ASP A 143 24.26 5.53 2.88
CA ASP A 143 24.82 5.86 4.19
C ASP A 143 23.84 5.56 5.32
N LYS A 144 24.30 4.92 6.39
CA LYS A 144 23.50 4.78 7.62
C LYS A 144 23.50 6.08 8.40
N THR A 145 22.36 6.47 8.96
CA THR A 145 22.36 7.41 10.06
C THR A 145 22.87 6.66 11.28
N MET A 146 24.02 7.04 11.83
CA MET A 146 24.39 6.54 13.15
C MET A 146 23.26 6.98 14.09
N ALA A 147 22.53 6.04 14.66
CA ALA A 147 21.77 6.35 15.85
C ALA A 147 22.83 6.67 16.90
N GLU A 148 22.95 7.93 17.29
CA GLU A 148 23.58 8.27 18.57
C GLU A 148 22.73 7.57 19.63
N ILE A 149 23.15 6.37 20.00
CA ILE A 149 22.81 5.82 21.29
C ILE A 149 23.85 6.47 22.21
N ASP A 150 23.53 7.65 22.74
CA ASP A 150 24.19 8.15 23.94
C ASP A 150 23.81 7.17 25.07
N LEU A 151 24.62 6.13 25.21
CA LEU A 151 24.72 5.34 26.43
C LEU A 151 25.90 5.93 27.22
N ASP A 152 25.64 7.06 27.87
CA ASP A 152 26.35 7.45 29.08
C ASP A 152 25.49 7.08 30.30
#